data_AF-L8PEB7-F1
#
_entry.id   AF-L8PEB7-F1
#
_cell.length_a   1.000
_cell.length_b   1.000
_cell.length_c   1.000
_cell.angle_alpha   90.00
_cell.angle_beta   90.00
_cell.angle_gamma   90.00
#
_symmetry.space_group_name_H-M   'P 1'
#
loop_
_entity.id
_entity.type
_entity.pdbx_description
1 polymer ?
#
loop_
_entity_poly.entity_id
_entity_poly.type
_entity_poly.pdbx_seq_one_letter_code
_entity_poly.pdbx_strand_id
1 'polypeptide(L)' 'MDIRGGIKSGPLSVLVNCQGQGTLTVSVEPVGLSFPLECVDGEVSSTFNQLSLKRARDHGTVSVTAPSQVRWALTVGR' A
#
# COMPACT_ATOMS: atom_id res chain seq x y z
N MET A 1 -8.81 4.26 1.91
CA MET A 1 -9.27 3.24 2.88
C MET A 1 -8.68 3.54 4.23
N ASP A 2 -9.52 3.66 5.26
CA ASP A 2 -9.03 3.94 6.61
C ASP A 2 -8.49 2.69 7.29
N ILE A 3 -7.36 2.84 7.99
CA ILE A 3 -6.76 1.82 8.84
C ILE A 3 -7.51 1.83 10.17
N ARG A 4 -8.43 0.88 10.34
CA ARG A 4 -9.23 0.78 11.57
C ARG A 4 -8.35 0.64 12.82
N GLY A 5 -8.59 1.50 13.81
CA GLY A 5 -7.82 1.52 15.06
C GLY A 5 -6.49 2.27 14.98
N GLY A 6 -6.25 2.99 13.87
CA GLY A 6 -5.06 3.79 13.64
C GLY A 6 -3.81 2.96 13.33
N ILE A 7 -2.65 3.61 13.38
CA ILE A 7 -1.35 3.01 13.13
C ILE A 7 -0.61 2.87 14.46
N LYS A 8 -0.08 1.68 14.78
CA LYS A 8 0.68 1.46 16.02
C LYS A 8 2.17 1.76 15.81
N SER A 9 2.90 1.96 16.91
CA SER A 9 4.36 1.92 16.88
C SER A 9 4.82 0.48 16.60
N GLY A 10 5.99 0.34 15.96
CA GLY A 10 6.49 -0.95 15.49
C GLY A 10 6.35 -1.10 13.98
N PRO A 11 6.30 -2.34 13.47
CA PRO A 11 6.21 -2.60 12.04
C PRO A 11 4.84 -2.19 11.48
N LEU A 12 4.86 -1.56 10.32
CA LEU A 12 3.72 -1.39 9.44
C LEU A 12 4.10 -2.03 8.10
N SER A 13 3.39 -3.08 7.72
CA SER A 13 3.65 -3.84 6.50
C SER A 13 2.58 -3.55 5.46
N VAL A 14 2.99 -3.33 4.22
CA VAL A 14 2.12 -3.09 3.07
C VAL A 14 2.50 -4.08 1.98
N LEU A 15 1.60 -5.02 1.72
CA LEU A 15 1.70 -5.97 0.61
C LEU A 15 0.75 -5.52 -0.49
N VAL A 16 1.23 -5.45 -1.71
CA VAL A 16 0.44 -5.07 -2.89
C VAL A 16 0.68 -6.10 -3.97
N ASN A 17 -0.42 -6.53 -4.59
CA ASN A 17 -0.42 -7.32 -5.80
C ASN A 17 -1.17 -6.55 -6.87
N CYS A 18 -0.67 -6.53 -8.10
CA CYS A 18 -1.38 -5.98 -9.23
C CYS A 18 -1.16 -6.76 -10.52
N GLN A 19 -2.10 -6.65 -11.44
CA GLN A 19 -2.06 -7.26 -12.77
C GLN A 19 -2.74 -6.34 -13.78
N GLY A 20 -2.18 -6.27 -14.98
CA GLY A 20 -2.60 -5.42 -16.08
C GLY A 20 -1.60 -4.30 -16.32
N GLN A 21 -1.34 -3.97 -17.58
CA GLN A 21 -0.35 -2.96 -17.97
C GLN A 21 -0.66 -1.59 -17.36
N GLY A 22 0.28 -1.08 -16.56
CA GLY A 22 0.22 0.27 -15.99
C GLY A 22 1.06 0.43 -14.73
N THR A 23 0.98 1.60 -14.11
CA THR A 23 1.63 1.88 -12.84
C THR A 23 0.59 2.17 -11.77
N LEU A 24 0.63 1.40 -10.70
CA LEU A 24 -0.15 1.62 -9.49
C LEU A 24 0.70 2.44 -8.51
N THR A 25 0.10 3.41 -7.83
CA THR A 25 0.73 4.15 -6.72
C THR A 25 -0.01 3.89 -5.43
N VAL A 26 0.71 3.51 -4.38
CA VAL A 26 0.17 3.39 -3.02
C VAL A 26 0.74 4.49 -2.16
N SER A 27 -0.11 5.16 -1.39
CA SER A 27 0.30 6.05 -0.32
C SER A 27 -0.33 5.67 1.02
N VAL A 28 0.42 5.87 2.11
CA VAL A 28 -0.05 5.70 3.49
C VAL A 28 0.24 6.95 4.30
N GLU A 29 -0.84 7.61 4.72
CA GLU A 29 -0.80 8.80 5.54
C GLU A 29 -1.15 8.47 7.00
N PRO A 30 -0.62 9.22 8.00
CA PRO A 30 0.32 10.34 7.87
C PRO A 30 1.80 9.91 7.98
N VAL A 31 2.12 8.64 7.69
CA VAL A 31 3.48 8.10 7.87
C VAL A 31 4.43 8.37 6.71
N GLY A 32 3.94 9.02 5.64
CA GLY A 32 4.76 9.48 4.52
C GLY A 32 5.26 8.36 3.61
N LEU A 33 4.67 7.16 3.68
CA LEU A 33 4.97 6.10 2.74
C LEU A 33 4.26 6.41 1.42
N SER A 34 5.00 6.44 0.32
CA SER A 34 4.46 6.48 -1.02
C SER A 34 5.39 5.74 -1.97
N PHE A 35 4.86 4.81 -2.76
CA PHE A 35 5.67 4.07 -3.73
C PHE A 35 4.85 3.69 -4.96
N PRO A 36 5.48 3.74 -6.16
CA PRO A 36 4.91 3.15 -7.36
C PRO A 36 5.17 1.63 -7.39
N LEU A 37 4.32 0.91 -8.11
CA LEU A 37 4.49 -0.47 -8.52
C LEU A 37 4.13 -0.58 -10.00
N GLU A 38 5.08 -1.06 -10.79
CA GLU A 38 4.80 -1.43 -12.18
C GLU A 38 3.99 -2.73 -12.20
N CYS A 39 2.92 -2.72 -13.00
CA CYS A 39 2.01 -3.82 -13.21
C CYS A 39 2.07 -4.19 -14.70
N VAL A 40 2.18 -5.49 -14.98
CA VAL A 40 2.32 -6.01 -16.34
C VAL A 40 1.13 -6.88 -16.72
N ASP A 41 0.93 -7.07 -18.02
CA ASP A 41 -0.07 -8.01 -18.54
C ASP A 41 0.37 -9.46 -18.34
N GLY A 42 -0.61 -10.36 -18.18
CA GLY A 42 -0.38 -11.81 -18.16
C GLY A 42 0.14 -12.40 -16.84
N GLU A 43 0.69 -11.60 -15.94
CA GLU A 43 1.20 -12.05 -14.63
C GLU A 43 0.89 -11.07 -13.49
N VAL A 44 1.06 -11.54 -12.25
CA VAL A 44 0.87 -10.70 -11.05
C VAL A 44 2.21 -10.14 -10.62
N SER A 45 2.33 -8.82 -10.57
CA SER A 45 3.44 -8.11 -9.95
C SER A 45 3.15 -7.89 -8.47
N SER A 46 4.16 -8.08 -7.62
CA SER A 46 4.01 -7.98 -6.16
C SER A 46 5.11 -7.15 -5.54
N THR A 47 4.78 -6.42 -4.47
CA THR A 47 5.78 -5.77 -3.61
C THR A 47 5.36 -5.81 -2.15
N PHE A 48 6.35 -5.90 -1.27
CA PHE A 48 6.19 -5.89 0.17
C PHE A 48 7.09 -4.80 0.76
N ASN A 49 6.47 -3.78 1.33
CA ASN A 49 7.17 -2.69 2.01
C ASN A 49 6.88 -2.74 3.50
N GLN A 50 7.90 -2.50 4.32
CA GLN A 50 7.77 -2.46 5.77
C GLN A 50 8.43 -1.21 6.33
N LEU A 51 7.72 -0.51 7.22
CA LEU A 51 8.22 0.65 7.95
C LEU A 51 8.29 0.33 9.44
N SER A 52 9.37 0.75 10.07
CA SER A 52 9.51 0.70 11.53
C SER A 52 9.14 2.05 12.14
N LEU A 53 7.91 2.17 12.65
CA LEU A 53 7.36 3.41 13.17
C LEU A 53 7.69 3.59 14.65
N LYS A 54 8.33 4.72 14.99
CA LYS A 54 8.70 5.04 16.39
C LYS A 54 7.51 5.46 17.25
N ARG A 55 6.41 5.92 16.66
CA ARG A 55 5.26 6.50 17.35
C ARG A 55 3.96 6.06 16.68
N ALA A 56 2.93 5.81 17.48
CA ALA A 56 1.58 5.54 16.99
C ALA A 56 0.92 6.79 16.36
N ARG A 57 -0.14 6.55 15.58
CA ARG A 57 -1.06 7.55 15.02
C ARG A 57 -2.48 7.08 15.26
N ASP A 58 -3.35 7.96 15.72
CA ASP A 58 -4.74 7.60 16.04
C ASP A 58 -5.58 7.31 14.79
N HIS A 59 -5.12 7.80 13.64
CA HIS A 59 -5.71 7.58 12.33
C HIS A 59 -4.62 7.16 11.33
N GLY A 60 -5.06 6.57 10.23
CA GLY A 60 -4.23 6.31 9.07
C GLY A 60 -5.10 5.98 7.87
N THR A 61 -4.66 6.37 6.69
CA THR A 61 -5.40 6.15 5.45
C THR A 61 -4.44 5.62 4.40
N VAL A 62 -4.92 4.62 3.66
CA VAL A 62 -4.26 4.06 2.49
C VAL A 62 -5.00 4.54 1.25
N SER A 63 -4.28 5.13 0.32
CA SER A 63 -4.82 5.53 -0.99
C SER A 63 -4.11 4.74 -2.08
N VAL A 64 -4.89 4.33 -3.08
CA VAL A 64 -4.40 3.61 -4.25
C VAL A 64 -4.89 4.33 -5.48
N THR A 65 -3.96 4.72 -6.35
CA THR A 65 -4.25 5.27 -7.67
C THR A 65 -3.72 4.31 -8.71
N ALA A 66 -4.57 3.85 -9.60
CA ALA A 66 -4.19 2.94 -10.67
C ALA A 66 -5.04 3.21 -11.92
N PRO A 67 -4.51 2.95 -13.12
CA PRO A 67 -5.31 2.91 -14.34
C PRO A 67 -6.47 1.92 -14.22
N SER A 68 -7.60 2.19 -14.89
CA SER A 68 -8.82 1.38 -14.76
C SER A 68 -8.67 -0.08 -15.20
N GLN A 69 -7.71 -0.38 -16.07
CA GLN A 69 -7.41 -1.75 -16.51
C GLN A 69 -6.61 -2.56 -15.49
N VAL A 70 -5.97 -1.90 -14.51
CA VAL A 70 -5.14 -2.56 -13.49
C VAL A 70 -6.05 -3.10 -12.39
N ARG A 71 -6.01 -4.43 -12.21
CA ARG A 71 -6.62 -5.09 -11.05
C ARG A 71 -5.59 -5.15 -9.94
N TRP A 72 -6.02 -4.92 -8.71
CA TRP A 72 -5.11 -4.89 -7.58
C TRP A 72 -5.75 -5.43 -6.31
N ALA A 73 -4.89 -5.91 -5.42
CA ALA A 73 -5.22 -6.29 -4.06
C ALA A 73 -4.14 -5.74 -3.12
N LEU A 74 -4.56 -5.27 -1.95
CA LEU A 74 -3.65 -4.67 -0.98
C LEU A 74 -3.98 -5.18 0.41
N THR A 75 -2.94 -5.48 1.18
CA THR A 75 -3.03 -5.79 2.61
C THR A 75 -2.15 -4.83 3.39
N VAL A 76 -2.72 -4.25 4.45
CA VAL A 76 -1.95 -3.51 5.46
C VAL A 76 -2.01 -4.27 6.76
N GLY A 77 -0.84 -4.61 7.29
CA GLY A 77 -0.66 -5.39 8.51
C GLY A 77 0.28 -4.70 9.49
N ARG A 78 0.28 -5.21 10.72
CA ARG A 78 1.09 -4.78 11.85
C ARG A 78 1.58 -6.00 12.61
#